data_AF-A0A926GX18-F1
#
_entry.id   AF-A0A926GX18-F1
#
_cell.length_a   1.000
_cell.length_b   1.000
_cell.length_c   1.000
_cell.angle_alpha   90.00
_cell.angle_beta   90.00
_cell.angle_gamma   90.00
#
_symmetry.space_group_name_H-M   'P 1'
#
loop_
_entity.id
_entity.type
_entity.pdbx_description
1 polymer ?
#
loop_
_entity_poly.entity_id
_entity_poly.type
_entity_poly.pdbx_seq_one_letter_code
_entity_poly.pdbx_strand_id
1 'polypeptide(L)' 'MNIELPDFALVVLIGASGAGKSTFARAHFLPTETLSSDTFRALVGDDETDQSTTADAFDALHYLAALRLKR' A
#
# COMPACT_ATOMS: atom_id res chain seq x y z
N MET A 1 -12.20 -8.61 -17.99
CA MET A 1 -11.48 -9.62 -17.19
C MET A 1 -12.05 -9.55 -15.78
N ASN A 2 -12.49 -10.67 -15.21
CA ASN A 2 -12.99 -10.71 -13.83
C ASN A 2 -11.90 -11.26 -12.91
N ILE A 3 -11.68 -10.63 -11.76
CA ILE A 3 -10.81 -11.14 -10.71
C ILE A 3 -11.69 -11.31 -9.46
N GLU A 4 -11.94 -12.55 -9.09
CA GLU A 4 -12.74 -12.87 -7.90
C GLU A 4 -11.82 -12.95 -6.69
N LEU A 5 -12.16 -12.21 -5.63
CA LEU A 5 -11.45 -12.17 -4.37
C LEU A 5 -12.41 -12.57 -3.25
N PRO A 6 -11.95 -13.28 -2.21
CA PRO A 6 -12.74 -13.48 -1.01
C PRO A 6 -12.91 -12.16 -0.26
N ASP A 7 -13.93 -12.07 0.60
CA ASP A 7 -14.19 -10.88 1.43
C ASP A 7 -12.97 -10.45 2.27
N PHE A 8 -12.15 -11.41 2.69
CA PHE A 8 -10.91 -11.17 3.43
C PHE A 8 -9.69 -11.65 2.64
N ALA A 9 -8.95 -10.71 2.07
CA ALA A 9 -7.75 -10.98 1.29
C ALA A 9 -6.66 -9.92 1.53
N LEU A 10 -5.39 -10.35 1.46
CA LEU A 10 -4.27 -9.44 1.25
C LEU A 10 -4.00 -9.33 -0.25
N VAL A 11 -4.33 -8.18 -0.84
CA VAL A 11 -4.06 -7.90 -2.26
C VAL A 11 -2.74 -7.14 -2.39
N VAL A 12 -1.79 -7.72 -3.13
CA VAL A 12 -0.47 -7.09 -3.39
C VAL A 12 -0.38 -6.69 -4.84
N LEU A 13 -0.30 -5.38 -5.10
CA LEU A 13 -0.16 -4.84 -6.46
C LEU A 13 1.31 -4.85 -6.90
N ILE A 14 1.65 -5.66 -7.90
CA ILE A 14 3.00 -5.81 -8.43
C ILE A 14 3.08 -5.19 -9.82
N GLY A 15 4.05 -4.30 -10.02
CA GLY A 15 4.30 -3.65 -11.31
C GLY A 15 5.32 -2.54 -11.22
N ALA A 16 5.92 -2.19 -12.35
CA ALA A 16 6.91 -1.11 -12.44
C ALA A 16 6.36 0.25 -11.97
N SER A 17 7.25 1.20 -11.70
CA SER A 17 6.84 2.61 -11.53
C SER A 17 6.08 3.08 -12.77
N GLY A 18 5.00 3.85 -12.57
CA GLY A 18 4.13 4.30 -13.67
C GLY A 18 3.15 3.26 -14.23
N ALA A 19 3.18 1.99 -13.78
CA ALA A 19 2.27 0.93 -14.26
C ALA A 19 0.79 1.11 -13.84
N GLY A 20 0.44 2.21 -13.16
CA GLY A 20 -0.93 2.52 -12.76
C GLY A 20 -1.43 1.87 -11.46
N LYS A 21 -0.55 1.30 -10.62
CA LYS A 21 -0.91 0.64 -9.34
C LYS A 21 -1.82 1.51 -8.45
N SER A 22 -1.42 2.76 -8.20
CA SER A 22 -2.20 3.67 -7.34
C SER A 22 -3.51 4.09 -7.98
N THR A 23 -3.56 4.19 -9.31
CA THR A 23 -4.80 4.46 -10.06
C THR A 23 -5.76 3.27 -9.97
N PHE A 24 -5.24 2.05 -10.13
CA PHE A 24 -6.02 0.82 -9.95
C PHE A 24 -6.55 0.70 -8.52
N ALA A 25 -5.70 0.93 -7.52
CA ALA A 25 -6.09 0.87 -6.11
C ALA A 25 -7.26 1.83 -5.80
N ARG A 26 -7.15 3.10 -6.24
CA ARG A 26 -8.20 4.12 -6.04
C ARG A 26 -9.52 3.80 -6.76
N ALA A 27 -9.46 3.08 -7.87
CA ALA A 27 -10.65 2.72 -8.63
C ALA A 27 -11.43 1.54 -8.01
N HIS A 28 -10.74 0.68 -7.25
CA HIS A 28 -11.29 -0.61 -6.82
C HIS A 28 -11.37 -0.82 -5.31
N PHE A 29 -10.62 -0.06 -4.50
CA PHE A 29 -10.58 -0.19 -3.05
C PHE A 29 -10.81 1.16 -2.37
N LEU A 30 -11.29 1.12 -1.12
CA LEU A 30 -11.40 2.30 -0.30
C LEU A 30 -10.01 2.89 0.00
N PRO A 31 -9.90 4.22 0.21
CA PRO A 31 -8.63 4.83 0.62
C PRO A 31 -8.06 4.20 1.90
N THR A 32 -8.94 3.80 2.83
CA THR A 32 -8.56 3.16 4.09
C THR A 32 -8.10 1.71 3.91
N GLU A 33 -8.45 1.03 2.82
CA GLU A 33 -8.02 -0.36 2.55
C GLU A 33 -6.64 -0.43 1.90
N THR A 34 -6.20 0.66 1.26
CA THR A 34 -4.92 0.72 0.55
C THR A 34 -3.78 1.12 1.48
N LEU A 35 -2.68 0.35 1.47
CA LEU A 35 -1.42 0.70 2.13
C LEU A 35 -0.35 0.96 1.06
N SER A 36 0.11 2.21 0.94
CA SER A 36 1.07 2.64 -0.08
C SER A 36 2.43 2.98 0.53
N SER A 37 3.51 2.42 -0.01
CA SER A 37 4.86 2.77 0.45
C SER A 37 5.21 4.26 0.26
N ASP A 38 4.65 4.92 -0.77
CA ASP A 38 4.86 6.36 -1.00
C ASP A 38 4.22 7.18 0.11
N THR A 39 2.97 6.87 0.47
CA THR A 39 2.25 7.54 1.57
C THR A 39 2.96 7.31 2.90
N PHE A 40 3.47 6.10 3.15
CA PHE A 40 4.23 5.82 4.37
C PHE A 40 5.58 6.54 4.41
N ARG A 41 6.25 6.76 3.26
CA ARG A 41 7.43 7.65 3.19
C ARG A 41 7.08 9.08 3.60
N ALA A 42 5.99 9.64 3.08
CA ALA A 42 5.54 10.97 3.51
C ALA A 42 5.15 11.04 5.00
N LEU A 43 4.55 9.98 5.56
CA LEU A 43 4.20 9.97 6.99
C LEU A 43 5.43 9.94 7.90
N VAL A 44 6.55 9.37 7.43
CA VAL A 44 7.79 9.24 8.22
C VAL A 44 8.75 10.41 7.97
N GLY A 45 8.87 10.87 6.73
CA GLY A 45 9.87 11.84 6.30
C GLY A 45 9.34 13.11 5.63
N ASP A 46 8.03 13.37 5.69
CA ASP A 46 7.35 14.53 5.09
C ASP A 46 7.48 14.64 3.54
N ASP A 47 8.06 13.64 2.87
CA ASP A 47 8.21 13.57 1.40
C ASP A 47 7.95 12.13 0.90
N GLU A 48 7.00 11.98 -0.02
CA GLU A 48 6.69 10.67 -0.63
C GLU A 48 7.86 10.12 -1.44
N THR A 49 8.77 10.95 -1.95
CA THR A 49 9.86 10.55 -2.84
C THR A 49 11.19 10.27 -2.11
N ASP A 50 11.27 10.61 -0.83
CA ASP A 50 12.50 10.44 -0.05
C ASP A 50 12.84 8.95 0.16
N GLN A 51 13.92 8.51 -0.48
CA GLN A 51 14.39 7.13 -0.37
C GLN A 51 15.13 6.85 0.94
N SER A 52 15.56 7.88 1.68
CA SER A 52 16.31 7.71 2.93
C SER A 52 15.45 7.09 4.05
N THR A 53 14.13 7.28 4.00
CA THR A 53 13.15 6.75 4.96
C THR A 53 12.50 5.45 4.52
N THR A 54 12.99 4.82 3.43
CA THR A 54 12.36 3.62 2.87
C THR A 54 12.21 2.50 3.90
N ALA A 55 13.26 2.22 4.69
CA ALA A 55 13.21 1.15 5.68
C ALA A 55 12.10 1.39 6.72
N ASP A 56 12.10 2.57 7.34
CA ASP A 56 11.12 2.97 8.35
C ASP A 56 9.69 3.00 7.79
N ALA A 57 9.52 3.46 6.55
CA ALA A 57 8.23 3.46 5.86
C ALA A 57 7.68 2.03 5.65
N PHE A 58 8.52 1.09 5.24
CA PHE A 58 8.13 -0.31 5.07
C PHE A 58 7.86 -0.99 6.41
N ASP A 59 8.64 -0.70 7.46
CA ASP A 59 8.40 -1.24 8.80
C ASP A 59 7.04 -0.80 9.35
N ALA A 60 6.71 0.49 9.22
CA ALA A 60 5.41 1.02 9.60
C ALA A 60 4.26 0.41 8.76
N LEU A 61 4.46 0.25 7.45
CA LEU A 61 3.49 -0.36 6.54
C LEU A 61 3.20 -1.81 6.93
N HIS A 62 4.25 -2.62 7.14
CA HIS A 62 4.13 -4.02 7.54
C HIS A 62 3.48 -4.16 8.91
N TYR A 63 3.81 -3.28 9.86
CA TYR A 63 3.18 -3.28 11.17
C TYR A 63 1.66 -3.06 11.08
N LEU A 64 1.21 -2.06 10.32
CA LEU A 64 -0.23 -1.81 10.16
C LEU A 64 -0.92 -2.94 9.40
N ALA A 65 -0.29 -3.48 8.35
CA ALA A 65 -0.81 -4.64 7.64
C ALA A 65 -1.00 -5.84 8.58
N ALA A 66 0.01 -6.14 9.41
CA ALA A 66 -0.06 -7.23 10.38
C ALA A 66 -1.16 -7.01 11.44
N LEU A 67 -1.38 -5.77 11.91
CA LEU A 67 -2.49 -5.48 12.82
C LEU A 67 -3.86 -5.74 12.20
N ARG A 68 -4.03 -5.42 10.91
CA ARG A 68 -5.28 -5.64 10.17
C ARG A 68 -5.53 -7.12 9.90
N LEU A 69 -4.48 -7.88 9.61
CA LEU A 69 -4.56 -9.31 9.30
C LEU A 69 -4.76 -10.21 10.53
N LYS A 70 -4.62 -9.68 11.75
CA LYS A 70 -4.86 -10.42 13.00
C LYS A 70 -6.35 -10.61 13.35
N ARG A 71 -7.25 -9.95 12.63
CA ARG A 71 -8.69 -9.96 12.88
C ARG A 71 -9.38 -10.76 11.79
#